data_AF-A0A6P8B5U8-F1
#
_entry.id   AF-A0A6P8B5U8-F1
#
_cell.length_a   1.000
_cell.length_b   1.000
_cell.length_c   1.000
_cell.angle_alpha   90.00
_cell.angle_beta   90.00
_cell.angle_gamma   90.00
#
_symmetry.space_group_name_H-M   'P 1'
#
loop_
_entity.id
_entity.type
_entity.pdbx_description
1 polymer ?
#
loop_
_entity_poly.entity_id
_entity_poly.type
_entity_poly.pdbx_seq_one_letter_code
_entity_poly.pdbx_strand_id
1 'polypeptide(L)'
;TTKNSKIKPDFSTPRTGGICCSVQTTTDNNNFCSSQGLTAYCCGRYYDNRKKTATTKGGCDPIIEFPVGRLVESVATSDTTCSAIGAIGFIGCVRA
;
A
#
# COMPACT_ATOMS: atom_id res chain seq x y z
N THR A 1 2.48 19.28 19.17
CA THR A 1 3.65 18.82 18.40
C THR A 1 3.42 17.39 17.98
N THR A 2 2.87 17.18 16.78
CA THR A 2 2.41 15.88 16.28
C THR A 2 3.63 15.00 15.99
N LYS A 3 3.95 14.09 16.92
CA LYS A 3 4.97 13.06 16.70
C LYS A 3 4.44 12.10 15.63
N ASN A 4 4.72 12.38 14.37
CA ASN A 4 4.77 11.39 13.31
C ASN A 4 5.94 10.45 13.66
N SER A 5 5.71 9.53 14.60
CA SER A 5 6.64 8.44 14.88
C SER A 5 6.85 7.72 13.56
N LYS A 6 8.02 7.93 12.93
CA LYS A 6 8.33 7.46 11.58
C LYS A 6 8.25 5.93 11.57
N ILE A 7 7.14 5.40 11.10
CA ILE A 7 6.98 3.96 11.00
C ILE A 7 7.90 3.48 9.88
N LYS A 8 8.81 2.57 10.22
CA LYS A 8 9.81 2.09 9.28
C LYS A 8 9.16 1.20 8.21
N PRO A 9 9.60 1.29 6.95
CA PRO A 9 9.26 0.30 5.93
C PRO A 9 9.60 -1.12 6.36
N ASP A 10 8.71 -2.06 6.07
CA ASP A 10 8.94 -3.49 6.34
C ASP A 10 9.82 -4.12 5.25
N PHE A 11 9.90 -3.48 4.08
CA PHE A 11 10.72 -3.93 2.93
C PHE A 11 11.19 -2.75 2.06
N SER A 12 12.20 -3.00 1.21
CA SER A 12 12.79 -1.99 0.33
C SER A 12 12.22 -1.97 -1.09
N THR A 13 11.63 -3.08 -1.57
CA THR A 13 11.17 -3.25 -2.96
C THR A 13 9.69 -3.64 -3.03
N PRO A 14 8.94 -3.22 -4.08
CA PRO A 14 7.56 -3.64 -4.28
C PRO A 14 7.42 -5.16 -4.22
N ARG A 15 6.35 -5.65 -3.58
CA ARG A 15 6.08 -7.08 -3.42
C ARG A 15 4.60 -7.36 -3.24
N THR A 16 4.23 -8.62 -3.39
CA THR A 16 2.87 -9.15 -3.21
C THR A 16 2.60 -9.61 -1.77
N GLY A 17 1.34 -9.89 -1.46
CA GLY A 17 0.84 -10.33 -0.15
C GLY A 17 -0.09 -9.33 0.53
N GLY A 18 -0.28 -9.47 1.85
CA GLY A 18 -1.04 -8.52 2.67
C GLY A 18 -0.24 -7.22 2.88
N ILE A 19 -0.60 -6.18 2.15
CA ILE A 19 0.14 -4.91 2.07
C ILE A 19 -0.78 -3.75 2.42
N CYS A 20 -0.23 -2.76 3.12
CA CYS A 20 -0.91 -1.51 3.40
C CYS A 20 -0.96 -0.62 2.15
N CYS A 21 -2.18 -0.25 1.75
CA CYS A 21 -2.47 0.54 0.56
C CYS A 21 -3.43 1.69 0.86
N SER A 22 -3.57 2.57 -0.14
CA SER A 22 -4.51 3.68 -0.14
C SER A 22 -5.95 3.20 -0.05
N VAL A 23 -6.80 4.07 0.48
CA VAL A 23 -8.26 3.84 0.53
C VAL A 23 -8.82 3.78 -0.89
N GLN A 24 -8.47 4.77 -1.71
CA GLN A 24 -8.96 4.91 -3.08
C GLN A 24 -8.08 4.14 -4.06
N THR A 25 -8.68 3.73 -5.17
CA THR A 25 -7.97 3.18 -6.33
C THR A 25 -7.00 4.22 -6.89
N THR A 26 -5.93 3.77 -7.54
CA THR A 26 -4.97 4.65 -8.21
C THR A 26 -5.02 4.43 -9.72
N THR A 27 -4.42 5.34 -10.48
CA THR A 27 -4.33 5.22 -11.94
C THR A 27 -3.48 4.02 -12.31
N ASP A 28 -4.05 3.06 -13.02
CA ASP A 28 -3.35 1.90 -13.58
C ASP A 28 -2.60 2.30 -14.85
N ASN A 29 -1.48 3.00 -14.68
CA ASN A 29 -0.63 3.39 -15.79
C ASN A 29 -0.20 2.14 -16.57
N ASN A 30 -0.38 2.17 -17.90
CA ASN A 30 -0.14 1.06 -18.83
C ASN A 30 -1.13 -0.12 -18.74
N ASN A 31 -2.26 0.03 -18.06
CA ASN A 31 -3.30 -1.01 -17.94
C ASN A 31 -2.77 -2.34 -17.37
N PHE A 32 -1.76 -2.30 -16.49
CA PHE A 32 -1.11 -3.50 -15.98
C PHE A 32 -2.06 -4.32 -15.09
N CYS A 33 -2.72 -3.71 -14.11
CA CYS A 33 -3.66 -4.41 -13.24
C CYS A 33 -4.93 -4.80 -13.99
N SER A 34 -5.47 -3.89 -14.79
CA SER A 34 -6.71 -4.07 -15.55
C SER A 34 -6.61 -5.15 -16.63
N SER A 35 -5.45 -5.31 -17.29
CA SER A 35 -5.22 -6.42 -18.22
C SER A 35 -5.28 -7.81 -17.56
N GLN A 36 -5.12 -7.86 -16.23
CA GLN A 36 -5.24 -9.07 -15.41
C GLN A 36 -6.63 -9.18 -14.73
N GLY A 37 -7.55 -8.24 -15.00
CA GLY A 37 -8.84 -8.16 -14.32
C GLY A 37 -8.72 -7.78 -12.84
N LEU A 38 -7.65 -7.05 -12.46
CA LEU A 38 -7.39 -6.59 -11.10
C LEU A 38 -7.56 -5.08 -10.98
N THR A 39 -7.78 -4.60 -9.76
CA THR A 39 -7.92 -3.18 -9.43
C THR A 39 -6.61 -2.61 -8.91
N ALA A 40 -6.18 -1.47 -9.44
CA ALA A 40 -4.95 -0.79 -9.01
C ALA A 40 -5.15 0.04 -7.73
N TYR A 41 -4.26 -0.13 -6.76
CA TYR A 41 -4.17 0.68 -5.54
C TYR A 41 -2.75 1.18 -5.33
N CYS A 42 -2.62 2.34 -4.68
CA CYS A 42 -1.31 2.85 -4.30
C CYS A 42 -0.88 2.21 -2.98
N CYS A 43 0.15 1.38 -3.01
CA CYS A 43 0.59 0.59 -1.87
C CYS A 43 1.92 1.08 -1.30
N GLY A 44 2.00 1.13 0.02
CA GLY A 44 3.20 1.48 0.76
C GLY A 44 4.12 0.29 0.98
N ARG A 45 5.28 0.55 1.58
CA ARG A 45 6.27 -0.49 1.89
C ARG A 45 6.02 -1.15 3.25
N TYR A 46 4.78 -1.50 3.55
CA TYR A 46 4.37 -2.00 4.86
C TYR A 46 3.41 -3.19 4.73
N TYR A 47 3.59 -4.22 5.55
CA TYR A 47 2.64 -5.31 5.68
C TYR A 47 1.44 -4.90 6.54
N ASP A 48 0.31 -5.53 6.26
CA ASP A 48 -0.94 -5.36 7.01
C ASP A 48 -1.04 -6.26 8.26
N ASN A 49 0.06 -6.90 8.66
CA ASN A 49 0.09 -7.87 9.77
C ASN A 49 0.63 -7.30 11.10
N ARG A 50 0.70 -5.97 11.22
CA ARG A 50 1.29 -5.32 12.39
C ARG A 50 0.47 -5.58 13.65
N LYS A 51 1.16 -5.79 14.76
CA LYS A 51 0.51 -6.03 16.05
C LYS A 51 -0.23 -4.79 16.53
N LYS A 52 -1.37 -5.01 17.16
CA LYS A 52 -2.10 -3.99 17.94
C LYS A 52 -1.15 -3.38 18.98
N THR A 53 -1.26 -2.07 19.18
CA THR A 53 -0.55 -1.34 20.24
C THR A 53 -1.55 -0.67 21.18
N ALA A 54 -1.06 0.05 22.19
CA ALA A 54 -1.93 0.85 23.07
C ALA A 54 -2.70 1.95 22.31
N THR A 55 -2.17 2.42 21.17
CA THR A 55 -2.71 3.55 20.41
C THR A 55 -3.26 3.19 19.05
N THR A 56 -3.07 1.95 18.57
CA THR A 56 -3.50 1.52 17.23
C THR A 56 -4.10 0.12 17.25
N LYS A 57 -5.07 -0.13 16.38
CA LYS A 57 -5.78 -1.42 16.29
C LYS A 57 -4.94 -2.55 15.70
N GLY A 58 -3.77 -2.24 15.13
CA GLY A 58 -2.91 -3.17 14.40
C GLY A 58 -3.07 -3.02 12.89
N GLY A 59 -2.42 -3.89 12.13
CA GLY A 59 -2.37 -3.85 10.67
C GLY A 59 -1.91 -2.51 10.11
N CYS A 60 -2.73 -1.89 9.27
CA CYS A 60 -2.41 -0.65 8.57
C CYS A 60 -2.87 0.62 9.29
N ASP A 61 -3.61 0.48 10.40
CA ASP A 61 -4.08 1.57 11.26
C ASP A 61 -3.00 2.63 11.62
N PRO A 62 -1.73 2.26 11.93
CA PRO A 62 -0.71 3.26 12.23
C PRO A 62 -0.20 4.02 10.98
N ILE A 63 -0.47 3.56 9.75
CA ILE A 63 0.02 4.13 8.50
C ILE A 63 -1.06 4.98 7.84
N ILE A 64 -1.04 6.27 8.13
CA ILE A 64 -2.09 7.22 7.70
C ILE A 64 -2.18 7.27 6.16
N GLU A 65 -1.05 7.22 5.48
CA GLU A 65 -0.96 7.33 4.02
C GLU A 65 -1.46 6.06 3.31
N PHE A 66 -1.39 4.92 3.99
CA PHE A 66 -1.77 3.61 3.47
C PHE A 66 -2.56 2.83 4.53
N PRO A 67 -3.78 3.27 4.90
CA PRO A 67 -4.45 2.79 6.10
C PRO A 67 -5.20 1.46 5.90
N VAL A 68 -5.22 0.90 4.69
CA VAL A 68 -6.04 -0.27 4.33
C VAL A 68 -5.15 -1.46 3.99
N GLY A 69 -5.32 -2.59 4.67
CA GLY A 69 -4.70 -3.86 4.28
C GLY A 69 -5.38 -4.44 3.05
N ARG A 70 -4.60 -4.78 2.03
CA ARG A 70 -5.09 -5.40 0.79
C ARG A 70 -4.21 -6.58 0.41
N LEU A 71 -4.83 -7.62 -0.14
CA LEU A 71 -4.11 -8.73 -0.74
C LEU A 71 -3.63 -8.34 -2.15
N VAL A 72 -2.37 -7.93 -2.27
CA VAL A 72 -1.73 -7.58 -3.53
C VAL A 72 -1.30 -8.85 -4.26
N GLU A 73 -1.88 -9.12 -5.42
CA GLU A 73 -1.61 -10.31 -6.23
C GLU A 73 -0.47 -10.10 -7.23
N SER A 74 -0.33 -8.88 -7.76
CA SER A 74 0.77 -8.50 -8.63
C SER A 74 1.18 -7.05 -8.41
N VAL A 75 2.40 -6.70 -8.81
CA VAL A 75 2.95 -5.34 -8.67
C VAL A 75 3.41 -4.85 -10.03
N ALA A 76 3.04 -3.62 -10.38
CA ALA A 76 3.55 -3.01 -11.60
C ALA A 76 5.03 -2.65 -11.38
N THR A 77 5.94 -3.31 -12.09
CA THR A 77 7.40 -3.14 -11.90
C THR A 77 8.00 -2.01 -12.75
N SER A 78 7.28 -1.52 -13.76
CA SER A 78 7.73 -0.45 -14.64
C SER A 78 7.37 0.91 -14.04
N ASP A 79 8.33 1.69 -13.53
CA ASP A 79 8.32 3.14 -13.17
C ASP A 79 7.03 3.80 -12.65
N THR A 80 6.07 3.00 -12.20
CA THR A 80 4.73 3.42 -11.82
C THR A 80 4.74 3.60 -10.33
N THR A 81 5.48 4.63 -9.93
CA THR A 81 5.34 5.19 -8.61
C THR A 81 3.99 5.89 -8.52
N CYS A 82 3.38 5.78 -7.35
CA CYS A 82 2.13 6.46 -7.02
C CYS A 82 2.35 7.23 -5.72
N SER A 83 1.42 8.14 -5.41
CA SER A 83 1.46 8.93 -4.17
C SER A 83 0.13 8.81 -3.46
N ALA A 84 0.17 8.58 -2.14
CA ALA A 84 -0.98 8.64 -1.25
C ALA A 84 -0.65 9.56 -0.08
N ILE A 85 -1.41 10.64 0.10
CA ILE A 85 -1.23 11.64 1.17
C ILE A 85 0.25 12.09 1.29
N GLY A 86 0.91 12.32 0.16
CA GLY A 86 2.30 12.79 0.10
C GLY A 86 3.38 11.72 0.32
N ALA A 87 3.01 10.45 0.56
CA ALA A 87 3.96 9.34 0.61
C ALA A 87 4.03 8.60 -0.72
N ILE A 88 5.26 8.32 -1.16
CA ILE A 88 5.54 7.56 -2.38
C ILE A 88 5.29 6.07 -2.11
N GLY A 89 4.49 5.46 -2.97
CA GLY A 89 4.20 4.04 -3.00
C GLY A 89 4.49 3.41 -4.36
N PHE A 90 4.02 2.19 -4.53
CA PHE A 90 4.01 1.44 -5.79
C PHE A 90 2.58 1.02 -6.14
N ILE A 91 2.31 0.77 -7.41
CA ILE A 91 1.01 0.23 -7.82
C ILE A 91 0.94 -1.27 -7.47
N GLY A 92 0.03 -1.60 -6.56
CA GLY A 92 -0.35 -2.98 -6.25
C GLY A 92 -1.70 -3.32 -6.90
N CYS A 93 -1.78 -4.48 -7.53
CA CYS A 93 -2.99 -4.99 -8.16
C CYS A 93 -3.73 -5.93 -7.20
N VAL A 94 -5.01 -5.66 -6.97
CA VAL A 94 -5.84 -6.32 -5.95
C VAL A 94 -7.13 -6.82 -6.59
N ARG A 95 -7.56 -8.03 -6.25
CA ARG A 95 -8.84 -8.57 -6.69
C ARG A 95 -9.98 -7.88 -5.92
N ALA A 96 -10.99 -7.42 -6.66
CA ALA A 96 -12.19 -6.77 -6.12
C ALA A 96 -13.10 -7.77 -5.41
#